data_AF-A0A7L2DNZ6-F1
#
_entry.id   AF-A0A7L2DNZ6-F1
#
_cell.length_a   1.000
_cell.length_b   1.000
_cell.length_c   1.000
_cell.angle_alpha   90.00
_cell.angle_beta   90.00
_cell.angle_gamma   90.00
#
_symmetry.space_group_name_H-M   'P 1'
#
loop_
_entity.id
_entity.type
_entity.pdbx_description
1 polymer ?
#
loop_
_entity_poly.entity_id
_entity_poly.type
_entity_poly.pdbx_seq_one_letter_code
_entity_poly.pdbx_strand_id
1 'polypeptide(L)'
;VEADQAAPEKEERSEPSLICPPPRSRSYFPPEDLQSCLESHVREVFGPSLPEDWQQTPLQENRLKHRLLARLAAELGHAVPNSQLHQMRRAGDVLGFYRTPVKDGSKIDELAAADLPPNLKIIWQQ
;
A
#
# COMPACT_ATOMS: atom_id res chain seq x y z
N VAL A 1 32.23 47.06 -39.14
CA VAL A 1 32.74 45.78 -38.61
C VAL A 1 32.86 45.96 -37.13
N GLU A 2 31.94 45.39 -36.35
CA GLU A 2 32.23 44.90 -35.00
C GLU A 2 31.02 44.06 -34.58
N ALA A 3 31.28 42.77 -34.38
CA ALA A 3 30.31 41.76 -34.08
C ALA A 3 30.10 41.75 -32.56
N ASP A 4 28.89 42.10 -32.12
CA ASP A 4 28.52 41.99 -30.72
C ASP A 4 28.29 40.50 -30.39
N GLN A 5 29.14 39.97 -29.51
CA GLN A 5 29.19 38.56 -29.13
C GLN A 5 27.94 38.17 -28.36
N ALA A 6 27.12 37.30 -28.96
CA ALA A 6 26.10 36.54 -28.24
C ALA A 6 26.79 35.59 -27.24
N ALA A 7 26.65 35.88 -25.95
CA ALA A 7 27.01 34.95 -24.89
C ALA A 7 26.04 33.76 -24.91
N PRO A 8 26.51 32.50 -24.90
CA PRO A 8 25.61 31.37 -24.80
C PRO A 8 25.07 31.30 -23.37
N GLU A 9 23.76 31.48 -23.24
CA GLU A 9 23.01 31.17 -22.03
C GLU A 9 23.28 29.70 -21.70
N LYS A 10 23.99 29.46 -20.58
CA LYS A 10 24.16 28.12 -20.05
C LYS A 10 22.81 27.69 -19.50
N GLU A 11 22.10 26.89 -20.28
CA GLU A 11 20.98 26.08 -19.81
C GLU A 11 21.50 25.21 -18.65
N GLU A 12 21.30 25.66 -17.42
CA GLU A 12 21.48 24.83 -16.23
C GLU A 12 20.40 23.75 -16.29
N ARG A 13 20.76 22.63 -16.92
CA ARG A 13 20.03 21.37 -16.82
C ARG A 13 20.06 20.96 -15.36
N SER A 14 19.09 21.46 -14.60
CA SER A 14 18.87 21.11 -13.19
C SER A 14 18.71 19.59 -13.15
N GLU A 15 19.74 18.89 -12.69
CA GLU A 15 19.65 17.45 -12.47
C GLU A 15 18.47 17.22 -11.51
N PRO A 16 17.53 16.32 -11.84
CA PRO A 16 16.44 16.03 -10.94
C PRO A 16 17.06 15.48 -9.65
N SER A 17 16.97 16.26 -8.58
CA SER A 17 17.47 15.86 -7.28
C SER A 17 16.67 14.63 -6.84
N LEU A 18 17.34 13.48 -6.79
CA LEU A 18 16.76 12.22 -6.29
C LEU A 18 16.71 12.27 -4.76
N ILE A 19 15.88 13.17 -4.25
CA ILE A 19 15.64 13.32 -2.81
C ILE A 19 14.85 12.10 -2.35
N CYS A 20 15.31 11.46 -1.28
CA CYS A 20 14.63 10.33 -0.68
C CYS A 20 13.24 10.76 -0.17
N PRO A 21 12.16 10.07 -0.59
CA PRO A 21 10.83 10.38 -0.10
C PRO A 21 10.72 10.04 1.39
N PRO A 22 9.81 10.68 2.13
CA PRO A 22 9.58 10.34 3.52
C PRO A 22 9.14 8.87 3.65
N PRO A 23 9.54 8.19 4.74
CA PRO A 23 9.08 6.83 5.00
C PRO A 23 7.57 6.82 5.23
N ARG A 24 6.90 5.79 4.70
CA ARG A 24 5.46 5.58 4.92
C ARG A 24 5.21 4.87 6.25
N SER A 25 4.12 5.24 6.92
CA SER A 25 3.56 4.46 8.02
C SER A 25 3.18 3.05 7.52
N ARG A 26 3.30 2.05 8.42
CA ARG A 26 2.85 0.68 8.14
C ARG A 26 1.46 0.41 8.66
N SER A 27 0.84 1.38 9.33
CA SER A 27 -0.54 1.27 9.77
C SER A 27 -1.46 1.08 8.57
N TYR A 28 -2.43 0.21 8.74
CA TYR A 28 -3.43 -0.09 7.74
C TYR A 28 -4.78 -0.29 8.43
N PHE A 29 -5.79 0.43 7.93
CA PHE A 29 -7.17 0.29 8.37
C PHE A 29 -8.03 -0.04 7.15
N PRO A 30 -8.83 -1.12 7.21
CA PRO A 30 -9.67 -1.52 6.08
C PRO A 30 -10.71 -0.45 5.79
N PRO A 31 -10.86 0.00 4.54
CA PRO A 31 -11.91 0.92 4.17
C PRO A 31 -13.28 0.20 4.15
N GLU A 32 -14.37 0.95 4.35
CA GLU A 32 -15.72 0.38 4.43
C GLU A 32 -16.17 -0.26 3.10
N ASP A 33 -15.73 0.31 1.98
CA ASP A 33 -16.01 -0.12 0.61
C ASP A 33 -15.03 -1.18 0.07
N LEU A 34 -14.19 -1.76 0.95
CA LEU A 34 -13.16 -2.75 0.56
C LEU A 34 -13.69 -3.87 -0.34
N GLN A 35 -14.88 -4.40 -0.04
CA GLN A 35 -15.48 -5.48 -0.84
C GLN A 35 -15.80 -5.03 -2.27
N SER A 36 -16.46 -3.88 -2.41
CA SER A 36 -16.84 -3.31 -3.70
C SER A 36 -15.62 -2.94 -4.53
N CYS A 37 -14.62 -2.32 -3.91
CA CYS A 37 -13.35 -1.98 -4.56
C CYS A 37 -12.65 -3.25 -5.05
N LEU A 38 -12.52 -4.27 -4.20
CA LEU A 38 -11.83 -5.51 -4.57
C LEU A 38 -12.60 -6.28 -5.65
N GLU A 39 -13.93 -6.34 -5.59
CA GLU A 39 -14.76 -6.93 -6.65
C GLU A 39 -14.53 -6.23 -8.00
N SER A 40 -14.55 -4.90 -8.03
CA SER A 40 -14.34 -4.14 -9.26
C SER A 40 -12.95 -4.40 -9.88
N HIS A 41 -11.90 -4.44 -9.05
CA HIS A 41 -10.54 -4.77 -9.51
C HIS A 41 -10.41 -6.20 -10.02
N VAL A 42 -11.06 -7.16 -9.36
CA VAL A 42 -11.05 -8.56 -9.80
C VAL A 42 -11.77 -8.68 -11.15
N ARG A 43 -12.96 -8.08 -11.30
CA ARG A 43 -13.70 -8.08 -12.57
C ARG A 43 -12.93 -7.38 -13.69
N GLU A 44 -12.19 -6.32 -13.39
CA GLU A 44 -11.38 -5.64 -14.40
C GLU A 44 -10.17 -6.47 -14.86
N VAL A 45 -9.49 -7.15 -13.93
CA VAL A 45 -8.27 -7.93 -14.23
C VAL A 45 -8.59 -9.28 -14.87
N PHE A 46 -9.62 -9.97 -14.39
CA PHE A 46 -9.98 -11.32 -14.82
C PHE A 46 -11.13 -11.34 -15.84
N GLY A 47 -11.81 -10.22 -16.05
CA GLY A 47 -12.84 -10.03 -17.05
C GLY A 47 -14.27 -10.38 -16.59
N PRO A 48 -15.27 -10.15 -17.46
CA PRO A 48 -16.69 -10.33 -17.13
C PRO A 48 -17.15 -11.79 -17.09
N SER A 49 -16.32 -12.75 -17.48
CA SER A 49 -16.64 -14.20 -17.44
C SER A 49 -16.51 -14.81 -16.03
N LEU A 50 -16.42 -13.97 -15.01
CA LEU A 50 -16.29 -14.41 -13.62
C LEU A 50 -17.60 -15.06 -13.12
N PRO A 51 -17.53 -16.03 -12.20
CA PRO A 51 -18.71 -16.51 -11.50
C PRO A 51 -19.32 -15.39 -10.65
N GLU A 52 -20.61 -15.53 -10.32
CA GLU A 52 -21.32 -14.63 -9.39
C GLU A 52 -20.58 -14.53 -8.05
N ASP A 53 -20.07 -15.66 -7.55
CA ASP A 53 -19.19 -15.71 -6.38
C ASP A 53 -17.74 -15.40 -6.78
N TRP A 54 -17.47 -14.12 -6.99
CA TRP A 54 -16.16 -13.61 -7.38
C TRP A 54 -15.05 -13.97 -6.38
N GLN A 55 -15.37 -14.20 -5.10
CA GLN A 55 -14.39 -14.52 -4.06
C GLN A 55 -13.72 -15.88 -4.30
N GLN A 56 -14.40 -16.81 -4.99
CA GLN A 56 -13.85 -18.12 -5.31
C GLN A 56 -12.91 -18.12 -6.52
N THR A 57 -12.75 -16.97 -7.19
CA THR A 57 -11.93 -16.84 -8.39
C THR A 57 -10.48 -17.27 -8.09
N PRO A 58 -9.95 -18.28 -8.80
CA PRO A 58 -8.61 -18.77 -8.57
C PRO A 58 -7.55 -17.81 -9.14
N LEU A 59 -6.56 -17.47 -8.32
CA LEU A 59 -5.41 -16.63 -8.67
C LEU A 59 -4.23 -17.48 -9.21
N GLN A 60 -4.51 -18.37 -10.16
CA GLN A 60 -3.50 -19.29 -10.70
C GLN A 60 -2.49 -18.61 -11.64
N GLU A 61 -2.97 -17.68 -12.47
CA GLU A 61 -2.10 -16.98 -13.40
C GLU A 61 -1.27 -15.91 -12.68
N ASN A 62 0.04 -16.14 -12.60
CA ASN A 62 0.96 -15.25 -11.89
C ASN A 62 0.94 -13.80 -12.38
N ARG A 63 0.72 -13.57 -13.69
CA ARG A 63 0.65 -12.23 -14.27
C ARG A 63 -0.58 -11.46 -13.79
N LEU A 64 -1.76 -12.09 -13.82
CA LEU A 64 -3.01 -11.51 -13.34
C LEU A 64 -2.99 -11.32 -11.83
N LYS A 65 -2.49 -12.31 -11.08
CA LYS A 65 -2.28 -12.21 -9.64
C LYS A 65 -1.39 -11.02 -9.28
N HIS A 66 -0.24 -10.88 -9.94
CA HIS A 66 0.65 -9.74 -9.73
C HIS A 66 -0.04 -8.42 -10.05
N ARG A 67 -0.75 -8.33 -11.19
CA ARG A 67 -1.47 -7.11 -11.59
C ARG A 67 -2.52 -6.70 -10.55
N LEU A 68 -3.30 -7.65 -10.05
CA LEU A 68 -4.29 -7.41 -9.00
C LEU A 68 -3.62 -6.90 -7.72
N LEU A 69 -2.65 -7.64 -7.19
CA LEU A 69 -1.98 -7.32 -5.92
C LEU A 69 -1.20 -5.99 -5.99
N ALA A 70 -0.55 -5.70 -7.12
CA ALA A 70 0.17 -4.44 -7.31
C ALA A 70 -0.79 -3.24 -7.30
N ARG A 71 -1.96 -3.38 -7.91
CA ARG A 71 -2.98 -2.32 -7.91
C ARG A 71 -3.56 -2.09 -6.52
N LEU A 72 -3.93 -3.16 -5.83
CA LEU A 72 -4.42 -3.07 -4.44
C LEU A 72 -3.37 -2.46 -3.52
N ALA A 73 -2.09 -2.80 -3.68
CA ALA A 73 -1.00 -2.22 -2.90
C ALA A 73 -0.81 -0.72 -3.17
N ALA A 74 -1.00 -0.27 -4.41
CA ALA A 74 -0.91 1.14 -4.77
C ALA A 74 -2.11 1.94 -4.22
N GLU A 75 -3.31 1.38 -4.28
CA GLU A 75 -4.55 2.04 -3.87
C GLU A 75 -4.75 2.06 -2.35
N LEU A 76 -4.51 0.93 -1.69
CA LEU A 76 -4.68 0.77 -0.24
C LEU A 76 -3.42 1.14 0.55
N GLY A 77 -2.29 1.40 -0.13
CA GLY A 77 -1.00 1.67 0.50
C GLY A 77 -0.42 0.48 1.28
N HIS A 78 -1.05 -0.70 1.21
CA HIS A 78 -0.70 -1.89 1.99
C HIS A 78 -0.40 -3.07 1.06
N ALA A 79 0.86 -3.53 1.06
CA ALA A 79 1.33 -4.60 0.19
C ALA A 79 1.35 -5.95 0.93
N VAL A 80 1.01 -7.02 0.21
CA VAL A 80 1.08 -8.39 0.75
C VAL A 80 2.56 -8.80 0.93
N PRO A 81 2.96 -9.30 2.11
CA PRO A 81 4.33 -9.75 2.34
C PRO A 81 4.64 -11.05 1.59
N ASN A 82 5.90 -11.23 1.19
CA ASN A 82 6.35 -12.39 0.42
C ASN A 82 6.03 -13.74 1.07
N SER A 83 6.08 -13.80 2.42
CA SER A 83 5.73 -14.99 3.19
C SER A 83 4.27 -15.42 3.02
N GLN A 84 3.35 -14.49 2.72
CA GLN A 84 1.92 -14.77 2.57
C GLN A 84 1.48 -14.87 1.10
N LEU A 85 2.34 -14.51 0.13
CA LEU A 85 1.99 -14.59 -1.29
C LEU A 85 1.52 -15.98 -1.74
N HIS A 86 2.10 -17.05 -1.18
CA HIS A 86 1.70 -18.43 -1.51
C HIS A 86 0.31 -18.83 -0.97
N GLN A 87 -0.20 -18.07 0.01
CA GLN A 87 -1.51 -18.26 0.63
C GLN A 87 -2.62 -17.55 -0.16
N MET A 88 -2.27 -16.52 -0.94
CA MET A 88 -3.20 -15.81 -1.84
C MET A 88 -3.55 -16.67 -3.06
N ARG A 89 -4.44 -17.65 -2.90
CA ARG A 89 -4.82 -18.62 -3.94
C ARG A 89 -6.14 -18.26 -4.60
N ARG A 90 -7.03 -17.59 -3.87
CA ARG A 90 -8.34 -17.10 -4.33
C ARG A 90 -8.52 -15.63 -4.00
N ALA A 91 -9.43 -14.95 -4.70
CA ALA A 91 -9.76 -13.56 -4.40
C ALA A 91 -10.26 -13.36 -2.95
N GLY A 92 -10.96 -14.35 -2.39
CA GLY A 92 -11.38 -14.37 -0.99
C GLY A 92 -10.22 -14.41 0.01
N ASP A 93 -9.08 -15.04 -0.32
CA ASP A 93 -7.89 -15.04 0.54
C ASP A 93 -7.31 -13.61 0.63
N VAL A 94 -7.31 -12.89 -0.51
CA VAL A 94 -6.86 -11.50 -0.60
C VAL A 94 -7.79 -10.59 0.19
N LEU A 95 -9.11 -10.78 0.06
CA LEU A 95 -10.09 -10.06 0.86
C LEU A 95 -9.89 -10.32 2.37
N GLY A 96 -9.64 -11.57 2.76
CA GLY A 96 -9.37 -11.94 4.15
C GLY A 96 -8.14 -11.23 4.71
N PHE A 97 -7.06 -11.14 3.92
CA PHE A 97 -5.87 -10.38 4.27
C PHE A 97 -6.19 -8.89 4.51
N TYR A 98 -6.82 -8.23 3.54
CA TYR A 98 -7.12 -6.80 3.63
C TYR A 98 -8.23 -6.46 4.63
N ARG A 99 -9.00 -7.42 5.16
CA ARG A 99 -9.93 -7.17 6.27
C ARG A 99 -9.22 -7.00 7.61
N THR A 100 -7.97 -7.43 7.72
CA THR A 100 -7.24 -7.41 8.99
C THR A 100 -6.49 -6.08 9.15
N PRO A 101 -6.81 -5.25 10.16
CA PRO A 101 -6.10 -4.00 10.40
C PRO A 101 -4.68 -4.27 10.91
N VAL A 102 -3.75 -3.36 10.61
CA VAL A 102 -2.36 -3.40 11.08
C VAL A 102 -2.07 -2.09 11.81
N LYS A 103 -1.57 -2.19 13.05
CA LYS A 103 -1.08 -1.04 13.81
C LYS A 103 0.45 -1.07 13.80
N ASP A 104 1.08 0.09 13.62
CA ASP A 104 2.54 0.24 13.63
C ASP A 104 3.09 0.90 14.91
N GLY A 105 2.21 1.23 15.86
CA GLY A 105 2.58 1.72 17.18
C GLY A 105 3.34 0.66 17.99
N SER A 106 4.28 1.13 18.82
CA SER A 106 4.97 0.24 19.75
C SER A 106 4.04 -0.15 20.90
N LYS A 107 4.42 -1.17 21.67
CA LYS A 107 3.65 -1.59 22.85
C LYS A 107 3.49 -0.48 23.88
N ILE A 108 4.45 0.46 23.97
CA ILE A 108 4.34 1.57 24.91
C ILE A 108 3.39 2.64 24.42
N ASP A 109 3.35 2.89 23.10
CA ASP A 109 2.37 3.81 22.50
C ASP A 109 0.96 3.29 22.70
N GLU A 110 0.74 1.99 22.51
CA GLU A 110 -0.55 1.34 22.76
C GLU A 110 -0.95 1.44 24.24
N LEU A 111 -0.02 1.20 25.16
CA LEU A 111 -0.27 1.28 26.60
C LEU A 111 -0.52 2.72 27.08
N ALA A 112 0.17 3.69 26.50
CA ALA A 112 -0.03 5.11 26.80
C ALA A 112 -1.37 5.64 26.27
N ALA A 113 -1.89 5.08 25.18
CA ALA A 113 -3.21 5.38 24.64
C ALA A 113 -4.36 4.68 25.39
N ALA A 114 -4.06 3.66 26.20
CA ALA A 114 -5.04 2.97 27.02
C ALA A 114 -5.45 3.80 28.24
N ASP A 115 -6.62 3.51 28.80
CA ASP A 115 -7.09 4.16 30.03
C ASP A 115 -6.32 3.62 31.24
N LEU A 116 -5.23 4.33 31.59
CA LEU A 116 -4.35 3.93 32.68
C LEU A 116 -4.94 4.33 34.04
N PRO A 117 -4.83 3.47 35.06
CA PRO A 117 -5.18 3.83 36.42
C PRO A 117 -4.47 5.11 36.87
N PRO A 118 -5.12 6.00 37.65
CA PRO A 118 -4.57 7.32 37.99
C PRO A 118 -3.26 7.25 38.79
N ASN A 119 -3.02 6.12 39.46
CA ASN A 119 -1.82 5.82 40.23
C ASN A 119 -0.66 5.24 39.40
N LEU A 120 -0.83 5.03 38.09
CA LEU A 120 0.18 4.46 37.22
C LEU A 120 0.75 5.55 36.29
N LYS A 121 2.07 5.81 36.42
CA LYS A 121 2.82 6.73 35.56
C LYS A 121 3.94 5.97 34.86
N ILE A 122 3.95 6.02 33.53
CA ILE A 122 4.97 5.38 32.69
C ILE A 122 5.84 6.48 32.09
N ILE A 123 7.16 6.37 32.25
CA ILE A 123 8.13 7.29 31.67
C ILE A 123 9.02 6.49 30.73
N TRP A 124 9.09 6.90 29.47
CA TRP A 124 9.98 6.29 28.49
C TRP A 124 11.39 6.87 28.61
N GLN A 125 12.38 6.01 28.84
CA GLN A 125 13.80 6.36 28.79
C GLN A 125 14.44 5.54 27.67
N GLN A 126 15.11 6.22 26.75
CA GLN A 126 15.70 5.65 25.55
C GLN A 126 17.23 5.68 25.60
#